data_AF-A0A413M5W7-F1
#
_entry.id   AF-A0A413M5W7-F1
#
_cell.length_a   1.000
_cell.length_b   1.000
_cell.length_c   1.000
_cell.angle_alpha   90.00
_cell.angle_beta   90.00
_cell.angle_gamma   90.00
#
_symmetry.space_group_name_H-M   'P 1'
#
loop_
_entity.id
_entity.type
_entity.pdbx_description
1 polymer ?
#
loop_
_entity_poly.entity_id
_entity_poly.type
_entity_poly.pdbx_seq_one_letter_code
_entity_poly.pdbx_strand_id
1 'polypeptide(L)'
;MTINQKKSLVAFYISKFNDDAFRELGYSGPVSKAMDDLSVRITGPGVEPNAYLRRRRDEFDVFFDNGRAGQHNRKPTATVTELYEQWDVMEFKEITEIVKSVLDGTMEETQVINLDVDGEKVSEYDVEQYLNFDDNTAALNKTVKSVIERTYSKKKVNMLKRLYAYRCQICGQNVGEEHGVNIAEAHHIKYFSKSVDNSSDNLLILCPNHHSLIHVLNPKFDYDELQYIYPDGKTDKIILDLHLTHGKEEE
;
A
#
# COMPACT_ATOMS: atom_id res chain seq x y z
N MET A 1 5.28 4.89 0.59
CA MET A 1 4.40 5.62 1.56
C MET A 1 5.15 6.76 2.24
N THR A 2 4.54 7.95 2.35
CA THR A 2 5.07 9.08 3.16
C THR A 2 5.04 8.79 4.66
N ILE A 3 5.82 9.53 5.45
CA ILE A 3 5.84 9.38 6.93
C ILE A 3 4.44 9.61 7.51
N ASN A 4 3.72 10.60 7.00
CA ASN A 4 2.38 10.94 7.48
C ASN A 4 1.33 9.88 7.10
N GLN A 5 1.42 9.27 5.92
CA GLN A 5 0.58 8.13 5.53
C GLN A 5 0.84 6.92 6.45
N LYS A 6 2.12 6.59 6.70
CA LYS A 6 2.52 5.51 7.61
C LYS A 6 1.97 5.76 9.03
N LYS A 7 2.13 6.98 9.56
CA LYS A 7 1.57 7.37 10.86
C LYS A 7 0.04 7.29 10.88
N SER A 8 -0.64 7.60 9.79
CA SER A 8 -2.11 7.49 9.70
C SER A 8 -2.58 6.04 9.78
N LEU A 9 -1.93 5.12 9.06
CA LEU A 9 -2.25 3.70 9.13
C LEU A 9 -2.03 3.14 10.55
N VAL A 10 -0.88 3.45 11.16
CA VAL A 10 -0.56 2.97 12.51
C VAL A 10 -1.51 3.58 13.55
N ALA A 11 -1.86 4.86 13.41
CA ALA A 11 -2.85 5.50 14.27
C ALA A 11 -4.24 4.85 14.16
N PHE A 12 -4.71 4.56 12.95
CA PHE A 12 -5.97 3.86 12.72
C PHE A 12 -5.95 2.48 13.38
N TYR A 13 -4.90 1.68 13.15
CA TYR A 13 -4.77 0.34 13.73
C TYR A 13 -4.82 0.36 15.27
N ILE A 14 -4.09 1.27 15.89
CA ILE A 14 -4.07 1.41 17.35
C ILE A 14 -5.41 1.95 17.88
N SER A 15 -6.09 2.81 17.12
CA SER A 15 -7.43 3.26 17.46
C SER A 15 -8.41 2.10 17.39
N LYS A 16 -8.44 1.32 16.31
CA LYS A 16 -9.40 0.22 16.14
C LYS A 16 -9.25 -0.92 17.15
N PHE A 17 -8.02 -1.32 17.49
CA PHE A 17 -7.78 -2.53 18.29
C PHE A 17 -7.14 -2.27 19.66
N ASN A 18 -6.77 -1.02 19.96
CA ASN A 18 -6.28 -0.56 21.26
C ASN A 18 -5.25 -1.52 21.92
N ASP A 19 -5.61 -2.18 23.03
CA ASP A 19 -4.69 -3.04 23.80
C ASP A 19 -4.19 -4.25 22.99
N ASP A 20 -5.01 -4.79 22.11
CA ASP A 20 -4.63 -5.92 21.25
C ASP A 20 -3.59 -5.49 20.22
N ALA A 21 -3.72 -4.27 19.66
CA ALA A 21 -2.71 -3.70 18.77
C ALA A 21 -1.35 -3.56 19.47
N PHE A 22 -1.32 -3.00 20.69
CA PHE A 22 -0.06 -2.85 21.43
C PHE A 22 0.60 -4.18 21.75
N ARG A 23 -0.20 -5.16 22.22
CA ARG A 23 0.28 -6.50 22.55
C ARG A 23 0.87 -7.20 21.32
N GLU A 24 0.18 -7.13 20.19
CA GLU A 24 0.61 -7.76 18.94
C GLU A 24 1.87 -7.11 18.34
N LEU A 25 2.08 -5.82 18.61
CA LEU A 25 3.30 -5.10 18.24
C LEU A 25 4.43 -5.25 19.27
N GLY A 26 4.23 -6.02 20.35
CA GLY A 26 5.25 -6.34 21.34
C GLY A 26 5.38 -5.34 22.50
N TYR A 27 4.40 -4.44 22.68
CA TYR A 27 4.41 -3.47 23.79
C TYR A 27 3.59 -3.98 24.98
N SER A 28 4.23 -4.03 26.15
CA SER A 28 3.59 -4.37 27.44
C SER A 28 3.74 -3.26 28.49
N GLY A 29 4.39 -2.15 28.13
CA GLY A 29 4.67 -1.02 29.02
C GLY A 29 3.68 0.14 28.87
N PRO A 30 4.02 1.34 29.38
CA PRO A 30 3.17 2.51 29.25
C PRO A 30 2.87 2.87 27.79
N VAL A 31 1.59 3.09 27.47
CA VAL A 31 1.12 3.47 26.12
C VAL A 31 1.83 4.73 25.61
N SER A 32 2.18 5.67 26.49
CA SER A 32 2.97 6.85 26.10
C SER A 32 4.31 6.45 25.48
N LYS A 33 5.08 5.58 26.14
CA LYS A 33 6.37 5.09 25.64
C LYS A 33 6.22 4.30 24.34
N ALA A 34 5.20 3.45 24.25
CA ALA A 34 4.91 2.70 23.03
C ALA A 34 4.65 3.62 21.83
N MET A 35 3.83 4.66 22.02
CA MET A 35 3.52 5.63 20.96
C MET A 35 4.75 6.47 20.53
N ASP A 36 5.65 6.80 21.47
CA ASP A 36 6.90 7.50 21.12
C ASP A 36 7.81 6.60 20.30
N ASP A 37 8.01 5.34 20.73
CA ASP A 37 8.81 4.35 20.01
C ASP A 37 8.26 4.07 18.60
N LEU A 38 6.94 3.87 18.47
CA LEU A 38 6.28 3.71 17.18
C LEU A 38 6.49 4.92 16.26
N SER A 39 6.46 6.14 16.81
CA SER A 39 6.74 7.34 16.04
C SER A 39 8.16 7.33 15.47
N VAL A 40 9.16 6.96 16.30
CA VAL A 40 10.57 6.84 15.88
C VAL A 40 10.74 5.75 14.82
N ARG A 41 10.13 4.58 15.01
CA ARG A 41 10.22 3.47 14.05
C ARG A 41 9.70 3.86 12.66
N ILE A 42 8.67 4.70 12.59
CA ILE A 42 8.11 5.18 11.33
C ILE A 42 8.99 6.26 10.68
N THR A 43 9.55 7.18 11.47
CA THR A 43 10.35 8.31 10.95
C THR A 43 11.81 7.97 10.69
N GLY A 44 12.34 6.94 11.33
CA GLY A 44 13.76 6.59 11.30
C GLY A 44 14.55 7.11 12.51
N PRO A 45 15.76 6.55 12.73
CA PRO A 45 16.60 6.88 13.88
C PRO A 45 17.09 8.33 13.82
N GLY A 46 17.07 9.03 14.96
CA GLY A 46 17.57 10.41 15.08
C GLY A 46 16.54 11.52 14.82
N VAL A 47 15.29 11.17 14.49
CA VAL A 47 14.17 12.11 14.38
C VAL A 47 13.36 12.11 15.68
N GLU A 48 13.22 13.27 16.30
CA GLU A 48 12.43 13.43 17.53
C GLU A 48 10.94 13.07 17.29
N PRO A 49 10.31 12.28 18.19
CA PRO A 49 8.89 11.97 18.11
C PRO A 49 8.05 13.25 18.07
N ASN A 50 7.26 13.42 17.01
CA ASN A 50 6.27 14.47 16.95
C ASN A 50 4.89 13.99 17.41
N ALA A 51 4.03 14.94 17.79
CA ALA A 51 2.68 14.64 18.27
C ALA A 51 1.70 14.21 17.15
N TYR A 52 2.15 14.06 15.89
CA TYR A 52 1.27 13.73 14.76
C TYR A 52 0.56 12.40 14.95
N LEU A 53 1.29 11.33 15.29
CA LEU A 53 0.74 9.99 15.47
C LEU A 53 -0.37 9.98 16.54
N ARG A 54 -0.15 10.71 17.65
CA ARG A 54 -1.13 10.84 18.74
C ARG A 54 -2.38 11.59 18.29
N ARG A 55 -2.22 12.74 17.62
CA ARG A 55 -3.35 13.51 17.09
C ARG A 55 -4.16 12.71 16.08
N ARG A 56 -3.49 11.99 15.19
CA ARG A 56 -4.14 11.16 14.18
C ARG A 56 -4.89 9.98 14.81
N ARG A 57 -4.36 9.39 15.89
CA ARG A 57 -5.10 8.39 16.67
C ARG A 57 -6.37 9.00 17.29
N ASP A 58 -6.26 10.18 17.90
CA ASP A 58 -7.42 10.85 18.48
C ASP A 58 -8.49 11.24 17.43
N GLU A 59 -8.08 11.53 16.18
CA GLU A 59 -8.99 11.75 15.05
C GLU A 59 -9.76 10.48 14.65
N PHE A 60 -9.16 9.29 14.80
CA PHE A 60 -9.83 8.00 14.54
C PHE A 60 -10.63 7.48 15.74
N ASP A 61 -10.28 7.88 16.97
CA ASP A 61 -11.00 7.45 18.18
C ASP A 61 -12.49 7.85 18.15
N VAL A 62 -12.89 8.82 17.32
CA VAL A 62 -14.30 9.17 17.11
C VAL A 62 -15.14 8.01 16.54
N PHE A 63 -14.52 7.04 15.87
CA PHE A 63 -15.20 5.89 15.26
C PHE A 63 -15.23 4.65 16.16
N PHE A 64 -14.45 4.63 17.24
CA PHE A 64 -14.25 3.43 18.07
C PHE A 64 -14.50 3.73 19.55
N ASP A 65 -15.29 2.89 20.21
CA ASP A 65 -15.54 3.01 21.65
C ASP A 65 -14.39 2.41 22.46
N ASN A 66 -13.32 3.19 22.60
CA ASN A 66 -12.08 2.76 23.26
C ASN A 66 -12.00 3.15 24.75
N GLY A 67 -13.08 3.70 25.32
CA GLY A 67 -13.10 4.17 26.71
C GLY A 67 -12.10 5.30 27.03
N ARG A 68 -11.46 5.91 26.02
CA ARG A 68 -10.55 7.04 26.18
C ARG A 68 -11.36 8.34 26.28
N ALA A 69 -10.92 9.29 27.10
CA ALA A 69 -11.54 10.61 27.23
C ALA A 69 -11.04 11.61 26.16
N GLY A 70 -10.70 11.13 24.95
CA GLY A 70 -10.11 11.93 23.87
C GLY A 70 -11.11 12.81 23.12
N GLN A 71 -10.72 13.38 21.98
CA GLN A 71 -11.55 14.28 21.13
C GLN A 71 -12.73 13.57 20.43
N HIS A 72 -13.39 12.60 21.06
CA HIS A 72 -14.62 11.93 20.59
C HIS A 72 -15.73 12.91 20.20
N ASN A 73 -15.66 14.16 20.69
CA ASN A 73 -16.66 15.20 20.44
C ASN A 73 -16.42 16.04 19.17
N ARG A 74 -15.36 15.78 18.39
CA ARG A 74 -15.09 16.53 17.14
C ARG A 74 -15.53 15.75 15.92
N LYS A 75 -16.07 16.46 14.92
CA LYS A 75 -16.42 15.87 13.63
C LYS A 75 -15.12 15.48 12.89
N PRO A 76 -14.97 14.22 12.43
CA PRO A 76 -13.83 13.82 11.62
C PRO A 76 -13.78 14.61 10.31
N THR A 77 -12.58 14.82 9.79
CA THR A 77 -12.39 15.45 8.48
C THR A 77 -12.83 14.48 7.36
N ALA A 78 -13.08 15.01 6.16
CA ALA A 78 -13.43 14.17 5.00
C ALA A 78 -12.36 13.10 4.74
N THR A 79 -11.08 13.49 4.76
CA THR A 79 -9.94 12.57 4.58
C THR A 79 -9.90 11.47 5.64
N VAL A 80 -10.12 11.80 6.92
CA VAL A 80 -10.10 10.79 7.99
C VAL A 80 -11.30 9.83 7.84
N THR A 81 -12.45 10.34 7.42
CA THR A 81 -13.65 9.53 7.17
C THR A 81 -13.41 8.55 6.02
N GLU A 82 -12.80 9.01 4.92
CA GLU A 82 -12.45 8.15 3.78
C GLU A 82 -11.44 7.07 4.15
N LEU A 83 -10.39 7.42 4.93
CA LEU A 83 -9.43 6.44 5.45
C LEU A 83 -10.10 5.40 6.36
N TYR A 84 -11.05 5.84 7.20
CA TYR A 84 -11.82 4.94 8.06
C TYR A 84 -12.65 3.96 7.21
N GLU A 85 -13.48 4.46 6.29
CA GLU A 85 -14.31 3.63 5.41
C GLU A 85 -13.47 2.61 4.63
N GLN A 86 -12.27 3.02 4.20
CA GLN A 86 -11.36 2.17 3.46
C GLN A 86 -10.69 1.09 4.30
N TRP A 87 -10.27 1.38 5.53
CA TRP A 87 -9.51 0.43 6.34
C TRP A 87 -10.34 -0.36 7.32
N ASP A 88 -11.57 0.07 7.62
CA ASP A 88 -12.43 -0.61 8.58
C ASP A 88 -12.93 -1.98 8.09
N VAL A 89 -12.89 -2.22 6.79
CA VAL A 89 -13.22 -3.52 6.20
C VAL A 89 -12.15 -4.60 6.42
N MET A 90 -10.93 -4.21 6.84
CA MET A 90 -9.84 -5.17 7.05
C MET A 90 -9.94 -5.88 8.42
N GLU A 91 -9.73 -7.19 8.40
CA GLU A 91 -9.65 -8.01 9.61
C GLU A 91 -8.36 -7.73 10.40
N PHE A 92 -8.40 -7.98 11.72
CA PHE A 92 -7.28 -7.71 12.62
C PHE A 92 -5.94 -8.25 12.09
N LYS A 93 -5.94 -9.51 11.64
CA LYS A 93 -4.74 -10.17 11.10
C LYS A 93 -4.20 -9.46 9.85
N GLU A 94 -5.08 -9.03 8.96
CA GLU A 94 -4.70 -8.45 7.67
C GLU A 94 -4.01 -7.10 7.86
N ILE A 95 -4.64 -6.22 8.63
CA ILE A 95 -4.07 -4.90 8.91
C ILE A 95 -2.82 -4.98 9.80
N THR A 96 -2.75 -5.96 10.71
CA THR A 96 -1.53 -6.24 11.48
C THR A 96 -0.35 -6.54 10.57
N GLU A 97 -0.54 -7.36 9.54
CA GLU A 97 0.53 -7.69 8.58
C GLU A 97 1.02 -6.44 7.84
N ILE A 98 0.10 -5.55 7.42
CA ILE A 98 0.46 -4.28 6.76
C ILE A 98 1.24 -3.38 7.73
N VAL A 99 0.74 -3.20 8.96
CA VAL A 99 1.38 -2.35 9.97
C VAL A 99 2.78 -2.84 10.32
N LYS A 100 2.97 -4.15 10.52
CA LYS A 100 4.31 -4.72 10.74
C LYS A 100 5.23 -4.46 9.55
N SER A 101 4.74 -4.65 8.32
CA SER A 101 5.52 -4.35 7.13
C SER A 101 5.91 -2.87 6.99
N VAL A 102 5.04 -1.94 7.40
CA VAL A 102 5.35 -0.50 7.50
C VAL A 102 6.44 -0.24 8.53
N LEU A 103 6.31 -0.83 9.72
CA LEU A 103 7.23 -0.60 10.84
C LEU A 103 8.61 -1.25 10.64
N ASP A 104 8.67 -2.32 9.85
CA ASP A 104 9.91 -3.05 9.55
C ASP A 104 10.58 -2.54 8.25
N GLY A 105 9.98 -1.56 7.56
CA GLY A 105 10.51 -0.98 6.31
C GLY A 105 10.37 -1.88 5.07
N THR A 106 9.88 -3.11 5.23
CA THR A 106 9.76 -4.11 4.16
C THR A 106 8.85 -3.71 2.98
N MET A 107 8.00 -2.69 3.12
CA MET A 107 7.23 -2.14 2.00
C MET A 107 8.12 -1.53 0.91
N GLU A 108 9.30 -1.04 1.28
CA GLU A 108 10.19 -0.26 0.40
C GLU A 108 11.49 -1.01 0.03
N GLU A 109 11.61 -2.31 0.37
CA GLU A 109 12.81 -3.09 0.02
C GLU A 109 12.99 -3.20 -1.50
N THR A 110 14.03 -2.53 -2.02
CA THR A 110 14.50 -2.68 -3.40
C THR A 110 15.23 -4.00 -3.55
N GLN A 111 14.75 -4.88 -4.42
CA GLN A 111 15.47 -6.11 -4.77
C GLN A 111 16.55 -5.78 -5.80
N VAL A 112 17.82 -6.11 -5.50
CA VAL A 112 18.92 -6.01 -6.45
C VAL A 112 18.90 -7.23 -7.36
N ILE A 113 18.61 -7.04 -8.64
CA ILE A 113 18.48 -8.15 -9.59
C ILE A 113 19.60 -8.06 -10.61
N ASN A 114 20.42 -9.13 -10.65
CA ASN A 114 21.42 -9.30 -11.70
C ASN A 114 20.70 -9.76 -12.98
N LEU A 115 20.65 -8.88 -13.98
CA LEU A 115 19.97 -9.10 -15.27
C LEU A 115 20.65 -10.13 -16.19
N ASP A 116 21.75 -10.76 -15.75
CA ASP A 116 22.54 -11.72 -16.54
C ASP A 116 21.98 -13.16 -16.50
N VAL A 117 20.65 -13.33 -16.51
CA VAL A 117 20.02 -14.66 -16.54
C VAL A 117 19.30 -14.89 -17.88
N ASP A 118 19.96 -15.68 -18.73
CA ASP A 118 19.46 -16.50 -19.85
C ASP A 118 18.22 -16.01 -20.63
N GLY A 119 18.50 -15.48 -21.83
CA GLY A 119 17.92 -15.94 -23.11
C GLY A 119 16.46 -15.63 -23.46
N GLU A 120 15.51 -15.63 -22.52
CA GLU A 120 14.10 -15.37 -22.77
C GLU A 120 13.65 -14.08 -22.09
N LYS A 121 13.36 -13.04 -22.89
CA LYS A 121 12.74 -11.82 -22.39
C LYS A 121 11.28 -12.09 -22.07
N VAL A 122 10.96 -12.22 -20.78
CA VAL A 122 9.58 -12.22 -20.28
C VAL A 122 8.98 -10.81 -20.47
N SER A 123 7.75 -10.70 -20.96
CA SER A 123 7.10 -9.39 -21.11
C SER A 123 6.64 -8.83 -19.76
N GLU A 124 6.51 -7.50 -19.64
CA GLU A 124 6.01 -6.85 -18.41
C GLU A 124 4.64 -7.42 -17.99
N TYR A 125 3.75 -7.59 -18.97
CA TYR A 125 2.42 -8.13 -18.76
C TYR A 125 2.47 -9.55 -18.19
N ASP A 126 3.30 -10.44 -18.73
CA ASP A 126 3.42 -11.82 -18.21
C ASP A 126 3.93 -11.84 -16.77
N VAL A 127 4.82 -10.92 -16.42
CA VAL A 127 5.34 -10.77 -15.07
C VAL A 127 4.26 -10.29 -14.10
N GLU A 128 3.53 -9.23 -14.45
CA GLU A 128 2.44 -8.71 -13.63
C GLU A 128 1.32 -9.73 -13.46
N GLN A 129 1.00 -10.48 -14.51
CA GLN A 129 0.06 -11.61 -14.42
C GLN A 129 0.54 -12.61 -13.36
N TYR A 130 1.80 -13.07 -13.38
CA TYR A 130 2.33 -13.99 -12.37
C TYR A 130 2.18 -13.46 -10.93
N LEU A 131 2.37 -12.16 -10.72
CA LEU A 131 2.20 -11.52 -9.41
C LEU A 131 0.74 -11.46 -8.98
N ASN A 132 -0.16 -11.29 -9.95
CA ASN A 132 -1.59 -11.22 -9.71
C ASN A 132 -2.24 -12.60 -9.53
N PHE A 133 -1.60 -13.68 -9.97
CA PHE A 133 -2.05 -15.05 -9.74
C PHE A 133 -1.72 -15.55 -8.32
N ASP A 134 -2.77 -15.95 -7.60
CA ASP A 134 -2.69 -16.59 -6.27
C ASP A 134 -2.32 -18.08 -6.34
N ASP A 135 -2.45 -18.72 -7.51
CA ASP A 135 -2.19 -20.15 -7.67
C ASP A 135 -0.69 -20.43 -7.94
N ASN A 136 -0.02 -21.01 -6.95
CA ASN A 136 1.38 -21.42 -7.06
C ASN A 136 1.57 -22.77 -7.80
N THR A 137 0.48 -23.46 -8.13
CA THR A 137 0.46 -24.75 -8.83
C THR A 137 0.36 -24.62 -10.35
N ALA A 138 -0.02 -23.43 -10.84
CA ALA A 138 -0.01 -23.12 -12.27
C ALA A 138 1.41 -23.28 -12.84
N ALA A 139 1.53 -24.08 -13.89
CA ALA A 139 2.80 -24.47 -14.48
C ALA A 139 3.36 -23.36 -15.38
N LEU A 140 3.88 -22.28 -14.78
CA LEU A 140 4.97 -21.54 -15.43
C LEU A 140 6.25 -22.36 -15.29
N ASN A 141 7.06 -22.38 -16.35
CA ASN A 141 8.34 -23.08 -16.34
C ASN A 141 9.15 -22.74 -15.08
N LYS A 142 9.74 -23.76 -14.42
CA LYS A 142 10.46 -23.63 -13.14
C LYS A 142 11.52 -22.52 -13.17
N THR A 143 12.20 -22.34 -14.30
CA THR A 143 13.20 -21.28 -14.51
C THR A 143 12.57 -19.90 -14.49
N VAL A 144 11.51 -19.66 -15.29
CA VAL A 144 10.78 -18.38 -15.32
C VAL A 144 10.21 -18.04 -13.95
N LYS A 145 9.59 -19.02 -13.28
CA LYS A 145 9.08 -18.86 -11.91
C LYS A 145 10.18 -18.40 -10.95
N SER A 146 11.35 -19.05 -11.00
CA SER A 146 12.48 -18.70 -10.13
C SER A 146 13.05 -17.32 -10.43
N VAL A 147 13.05 -16.89 -11.70
CA VAL A 147 13.46 -15.53 -12.08
C VAL A 147 12.48 -14.52 -11.50
N ILE A 148 11.17 -14.72 -11.67
CA ILE A 148 10.16 -13.80 -11.14
C ILE A 148 10.18 -13.75 -9.60
N GLU A 149 10.29 -14.88 -8.89
CA GLU A 149 10.39 -14.88 -7.41
C GLU A 149 11.65 -14.17 -6.88
N ARG A 150 12.77 -14.24 -7.60
CA ARG A 150 13.99 -13.49 -7.25
C ARG A 150 13.89 -12.01 -7.53
N THR A 151 12.93 -11.63 -8.38
CA THR A 151 12.75 -10.27 -8.89
C THR A 151 11.61 -9.55 -8.16
N TYR A 152 10.67 -10.30 -7.56
CA TYR A 152 9.47 -9.75 -6.95
C TYR A 152 9.00 -10.46 -5.69
N SER A 153 8.34 -9.68 -4.82
CA SER A 153 7.65 -10.18 -3.63
C SER A 153 6.13 -10.12 -3.80
N LYS A 154 5.48 -11.28 -3.93
CA LYS A 154 4.00 -11.38 -3.91
C LYS A 154 3.40 -10.81 -2.63
N LYS A 155 4.13 -10.88 -1.51
CA LYS A 155 3.70 -10.33 -0.22
C LYS A 155 3.47 -8.82 -0.31
N LYS A 156 4.35 -8.10 -1.01
CA LYS A 156 4.24 -6.65 -1.20
C LYS A 156 3.01 -6.28 -2.01
N VAL A 157 2.80 -6.96 -3.12
CA VAL A 157 1.62 -6.78 -3.99
C VAL A 157 0.32 -7.06 -3.22
N ASN A 158 0.24 -8.18 -2.53
CA ASN A 158 -0.97 -8.55 -1.78
C ASN A 158 -1.26 -7.57 -0.64
N MET A 159 -0.20 -7.07 0.02
CA MET A 159 -0.33 -6.04 1.04
C MET A 159 -0.85 -4.72 0.44
N LEU A 160 -0.37 -4.29 -0.73
CA LEU A 160 -0.90 -3.10 -1.40
C LEU A 160 -2.37 -3.30 -1.82
N LYS A 161 -2.73 -4.46 -2.39
CA LYS A 161 -4.13 -4.76 -2.71
C LYS A 161 -5.05 -4.61 -1.50
N ARG A 162 -4.62 -5.11 -0.33
CA ARG A 162 -5.35 -4.95 0.94
C ARG A 162 -5.39 -3.50 1.44
N LEU A 163 -4.27 -2.78 1.36
CA LEU A 163 -4.20 -1.35 1.73
C LEU A 163 -5.25 -0.54 0.97
N TYR A 164 -5.48 -0.89 -0.29
CA TYR A 164 -6.48 -0.28 -1.16
C TYR A 164 -7.89 -0.86 -1.03
N ALA A 165 -8.14 -1.81 -0.12
CA ALA A 165 -9.39 -2.56 -0.03
C ALA A 165 -9.83 -3.13 -1.40
N TYR A 166 -8.85 -3.51 -2.23
CA TYR A 166 -9.04 -3.99 -3.61
C TYR A 166 -9.76 -2.98 -4.53
N ARG A 167 -9.77 -1.70 -4.17
CA ARG A 167 -10.32 -0.62 -4.99
C ARG A 167 -9.27 -0.15 -5.99
N CYS A 168 -9.71 0.07 -7.23
CA CYS A 168 -8.86 0.65 -8.26
C CYS A 168 -8.47 2.09 -7.90
N GLN A 169 -7.20 2.43 -8.04
CA GLN A 169 -6.70 3.78 -7.74
C GLN A 169 -7.19 4.86 -8.71
N ILE A 170 -7.71 4.49 -9.88
CA ILE A 170 -8.23 5.41 -10.89
C ILE A 170 -9.75 5.62 -10.73
N CYS A 171 -10.54 4.55 -10.64
CA CYS A 171 -12.00 4.67 -10.55
C CYS A 171 -12.60 4.45 -9.16
N GLY A 172 -11.80 4.01 -8.19
CA GLY A 172 -12.24 3.77 -6.82
C GLY A 172 -13.16 2.56 -6.63
N GLN A 173 -13.38 1.74 -7.66
CA GLN A 173 -14.29 0.59 -7.59
C GLN A 173 -13.55 -0.69 -7.18
N ASN A 174 -14.20 -1.51 -6.36
CA ASN A 174 -13.88 -2.92 -6.16
C ASN A 174 -14.84 -3.76 -7.04
N VAL A 175 -14.38 -4.17 -8.21
CA VAL A 175 -15.26 -4.74 -9.25
C VAL A 175 -15.81 -6.14 -8.91
N GLY A 176 -15.25 -6.81 -7.90
CA GLY A 176 -15.72 -8.13 -7.47
C GLY A 176 -16.70 -8.12 -6.30
N GLU A 177 -16.87 -6.96 -5.64
CA GLU A 177 -17.54 -6.86 -4.34
C GLU A 177 -18.99 -7.37 -4.37
N GLU A 178 -19.74 -7.05 -5.44
CA GLU A 178 -21.12 -7.51 -5.64
C GLU A 178 -21.25 -9.05 -5.71
N HIS A 179 -20.14 -9.74 -6.01
CA HIS A 179 -20.05 -11.19 -6.07
C HIS A 179 -19.35 -11.81 -4.84
N GLY A 180 -19.06 -11.00 -3.81
CA GLY A 180 -18.39 -11.45 -2.59
C GLY A 180 -16.92 -11.84 -2.80
N VAL A 181 -16.28 -11.34 -3.87
CA VAL A 181 -14.87 -11.59 -4.18
C VAL A 181 -14.14 -10.26 -4.37
N ASN A 182 -12.82 -10.27 -4.19
CA ASN A 182 -12.01 -9.07 -4.32
C ASN A 182 -11.12 -9.19 -5.56
N ILE A 183 -11.21 -8.22 -6.47
CA ILE A 183 -10.49 -8.26 -7.75
C ILE A 183 -9.73 -6.95 -7.95
N ALA A 184 -8.40 -7.03 -7.83
CA ALA A 184 -7.50 -5.95 -8.18
C ALA A 184 -6.17 -6.51 -8.67
N GLU A 185 -5.51 -5.75 -9.54
CA GLU A 185 -4.27 -6.13 -10.22
C GLU A 185 -3.21 -5.08 -9.93
N ALA A 186 -2.01 -5.53 -9.58
CA ALA A 186 -0.86 -4.65 -9.47
C ALA A 186 -0.29 -4.36 -10.86
N HIS A 187 0.08 -3.10 -11.08
CA HIS A 187 0.60 -2.55 -12.31
C HIS A 187 1.81 -1.65 -12.04
N HIS A 188 2.87 -1.76 -12.84
CA HIS A 188 4.03 -0.89 -12.73
C HIS A 188 3.88 0.38 -13.57
N ILE A 189 4.07 1.54 -12.94
CA ILE A 189 4.02 2.84 -13.62
C ILE A 189 5.15 2.95 -14.66
N LYS A 190 6.39 2.69 -14.22
CA LYS A 190 7.55 2.48 -15.09
C LYS A 190 7.74 0.98 -15.20
N TYR A 191 7.62 0.45 -16.41
CA TYR A 191 7.85 -0.97 -16.66
C TYR A 191 9.14 -1.44 -16.02
N PHE A 192 9.01 -2.44 -15.16
CA PHE A 192 10.12 -3.01 -14.43
C PHE A 192 11.21 -3.52 -15.38
N SER A 193 10.82 -4.12 -16.50
CA SER A 193 11.73 -4.52 -17.58
C SER A 193 12.67 -3.42 -18.07
N LYS A 194 12.37 -2.15 -17.79
CA LYS A 194 13.21 -0.98 -18.12
C LYS A 194 13.86 -0.33 -16.89
N SER A 195 13.17 -0.27 -15.76
CA SER A 195 13.62 0.47 -14.58
C SER A 195 14.29 -0.39 -13.51
N VAL A 196 14.00 -1.69 -13.48
CA VAL A 196 14.32 -2.60 -12.36
C VAL A 196 13.74 -2.06 -11.02
N ASP A 197 12.74 -1.19 -11.09
CA ASP A 197 12.17 -0.50 -9.94
C ASP A 197 10.92 -1.23 -9.47
N ASN A 198 11.06 -1.98 -8.37
CA ASN A 198 9.97 -2.65 -7.69
C ASN A 198 9.58 -1.91 -6.39
N SER A 199 9.87 -0.60 -6.30
CA SER A 199 9.42 0.24 -5.20
C SER A 199 7.90 0.27 -5.11
N SER A 200 7.37 0.52 -3.91
CA SER A 200 5.92 0.66 -3.77
C SER A 200 5.45 1.87 -4.59
N ASP A 201 6.27 2.92 -4.66
CA ASP A 201 6.03 4.12 -5.48
C ASP A 201 5.98 3.89 -6.99
N ASN A 202 6.41 2.72 -7.47
CA ASN A 202 6.30 2.34 -8.87
C ASN A 202 5.13 1.40 -9.13
N LEU A 203 4.31 1.09 -8.12
CA LEU A 203 3.18 0.16 -8.23
C LEU A 203 1.84 0.90 -8.07
N LEU A 204 0.85 0.48 -8.86
CA LEU A 204 -0.53 0.88 -8.73
C LEU A 204 -1.41 -0.35 -8.57
N ILE A 205 -2.49 -0.21 -7.80
CA ILE A 205 -3.56 -1.19 -7.68
C ILE A 205 -4.72 -0.76 -8.57
N LEU A 206 -4.99 -1.52 -9.62
CA LEU A 206 -5.97 -1.20 -10.66
C LEU A 206 -7.03 -2.28 -10.81
N CYS A 207 -8.17 -1.93 -11.39
CA CYS A 207 -9.12 -2.94 -11.87
C CYS A 207 -8.65 -3.51 -13.22
N PRO A 208 -9.12 -4.70 -13.62
CA PRO A 208 -8.69 -5.34 -14.87
C PRO A 208 -8.90 -4.47 -16.12
N ASN A 209 -9.93 -3.62 -16.12
CA ASN A 209 -10.24 -2.71 -17.22
C ASN A 209 -9.15 -1.64 -17.38
N HIS A 210 -8.84 -0.86 -16.34
CA HIS A 210 -7.80 0.17 -16.42
C HIS A 210 -6.42 -0.44 -16.62
N HIS A 211 -6.15 -1.58 -15.99
CA HIS A 211 -4.88 -2.27 -16.17
C HIS A 211 -4.65 -2.66 -17.64
N SER A 212 -5.63 -3.34 -18.25
CA SER A 212 -5.55 -3.72 -19.67
C SER A 212 -5.48 -2.50 -20.59
N LEU A 213 -6.24 -1.44 -20.29
CA LEU A 213 -6.26 -0.20 -21.07
C LEU A 213 -4.87 0.47 -21.11
N ILE A 214 -4.21 0.55 -19.96
CA ILE A 214 -2.86 1.13 -19.85
C ILE A 214 -1.84 0.29 -20.62
N HIS A 215 -1.89 -1.04 -20.53
CA HIS A 215 -1.01 -1.90 -21.33
C HIS A 215 -1.19 -1.73 -22.83
N VAL A 216 -2.43 -1.67 -23.30
CA VAL A 216 -2.74 -1.55 -24.73
C VAL A 216 -2.36 -0.18 -25.29
N LEU A 217 -2.68 0.89 -24.56
CA LEU A 217 -2.47 2.26 -25.03
C LEU A 217 -1.10 2.84 -24.69
N ASN A 218 -0.37 2.22 -23.74
CA ASN A 218 0.93 2.66 -23.23
C ASN A 218 0.99 4.18 -22.97
N PRO A 219 0.07 4.73 -22.16
CA PRO A 219 0.00 6.16 -21.85
C PRO A 219 1.21 6.63 -21.05
N LYS A 220 1.49 7.94 -21.09
CA LYS A 220 2.52 8.55 -20.24
C LYS A 220 1.95 8.79 -18.84
N PHE A 221 2.67 8.42 -17.79
CA PHE A 221 2.33 8.83 -16.42
C PHE A 221 2.98 10.17 -16.07
N ASP A 222 2.18 11.07 -15.52
CA ASP A 222 2.58 12.34 -14.94
C ASP A 222 2.61 12.20 -13.41
N TYR A 223 3.81 12.27 -12.83
CA TYR A 223 4.01 12.10 -11.39
C TYR A 223 3.63 13.36 -10.59
N ASP A 224 3.65 14.54 -11.22
CA ASP A 224 3.33 15.80 -10.55
C ASP A 224 1.82 15.92 -10.35
N GLU A 225 1.04 15.56 -11.39
CA GLU A 225 -0.42 15.61 -11.36
C GLU A 225 -1.09 14.28 -10.98
N LEU A 226 -0.29 13.20 -10.87
CA LEU A 226 -0.71 11.82 -10.62
C LEU A 226 -1.80 11.38 -11.59
N GLN A 227 -1.47 11.37 -12.88
CA GLN A 227 -2.42 10.98 -13.91
C GLN A 227 -1.74 10.29 -15.09
N TYR A 228 -2.48 9.39 -15.73
CA TYR A 228 -2.13 8.90 -17.06
C TYR A 228 -2.62 9.88 -18.11
N ILE A 229 -1.79 10.11 -19.14
CA ILE A 229 -2.10 10.91 -20.32
C ILE A 229 -2.09 9.98 -21.53
N TYR A 230 -3.27 9.77 -22.11
CA TYR A 230 -3.47 8.87 -23.25
C TYR A 230 -3.05 9.51 -24.57
N PRO A 231 -2.80 8.70 -25.63
CA PRO A 231 -2.44 9.22 -26.95
C PRO A 231 -3.46 10.18 -27.57
N ASP A 232 -4.74 10.07 -27.19
CA ASP A 232 -5.82 10.97 -27.64
C ASP A 232 -5.94 12.25 -26.80
N GLY A 233 -5.06 12.44 -25.80
CA GLY A 233 -5.03 13.59 -24.91
C GLY A 233 -6.00 13.52 -23.73
N LYS A 234 -6.79 12.45 -23.59
CA LYS A 234 -7.59 12.22 -22.37
C LYS A 234 -6.68 11.87 -21.19
N THR A 235 -7.20 12.04 -19.98
CA THR A 235 -6.46 11.73 -18.77
C THR A 235 -7.28 10.90 -17.79
N ASP A 236 -6.59 10.03 -17.07
CA ASP A 236 -7.11 9.29 -15.91
C ASP A 236 -6.28 9.65 -14.69
N LYS A 237 -6.92 10.33 -13.72
CA LYS A 237 -6.26 10.76 -12.49
C LYS A 237 -6.28 9.64 -11.44
N ILE A 238 -5.21 9.54 -10.66
CA ILE A 238 -5.20 8.75 -9.44
C ILE A 238 -6.08 9.47 -8.41
N ILE A 239 -7.22 8.87 -8.09
CA ILE A 239 -8.17 9.41 -7.11
C ILE A 239 -7.96 8.82 -5.71
N LEU A 240 -7.37 7.61 -5.63
CA LEU A 240 -6.98 7.00 -4.35
C LEU A 240 -5.47 6.90 -4.28
N ASP A 241 -4.87 7.68 -3.38
CA ASP A 241 -3.45 7.59 -3.08
C ASP A 241 -3.19 7.51 -1.57
N LEU A 242 -2.73 6.34 -1.15
CA LEU A 242 -2.35 6.04 0.21
C LEU A 242 -0.85 5.76 0.36
N HIS A 243 -0.09 5.65 -0.74
CA HIS A 243 1.27 5.16 -0.65
C HIS A 243 2.28 5.81 -1.56
N LEU A 244 1.89 6.50 -2.64
CA LEU A 244 2.86 7.14 -3.51
C LEU A 244 3.51 8.31 -2.76
N THR A 245 4.84 8.44 -2.85
CA THR A 245 5.59 9.53 -2.19
C THR A 245 5.76 10.78 -3.06
N HIS A 246 5.36 10.72 -4.34
CA HIS A 246 5.49 11.80 -5.33
C HIS A 246 6.92 12.30 -5.57
N GLY A 247 7.96 11.49 -5.27
CA GLY A 247 9.34 11.96 -5.34
C GLY A 247 9.66 13.08 -4.34
N LYS A 248 8.80 13.31 -3.33
CA LYS A 248 9.11 14.13 -2.18
C LYS A 248 9.93 13.28 -1.22
N GLU A 249 11.26 13.35 -1.37
CA GLU A 249 12.11 13.22 -0.19
C GLU A 249 11.66 14.35 0.76
N GLU A 250 10.92 14.00 1.81
CA GLU A 250 10.51 14.98 2.83
C GLU A 250 11.79 15.52 3.50
N GLU A 251 12.03 16.83 3.36
CA GLU A 251 12.97 17.61 4.19
C GLU A 251 12.68 17.46 5.68
#